data_AF-A0A0F6HAT8-F1
#
_entry.id   AF-A0A0F6HAT8-F1
#
_cell.length_a   1.000
_cell.length_b   1.000
_cell.length_c   1.000
_cell.angle_alpha   90.00
_cell.angle_beta   90.00
_cell.angle_gamma   90.00
#
_symmetry.space_group_name_H-M   'P 1'
#
loop_
_entity.id
_entity.type
_entity.pdbx_description
1 polymer ?
#
loop_
_entity_poly.entity_id
_entity_poly.type
_entity_poly.pdbx_seq_one_letter_code
_entity_poly.pdbx_strand_id
1 'polypeptide(L)'
;MPGLLEQIVFPIFLFWFCGLTLVLFRSDFEFVWKIVFVFVFIFYFFQYFPELKTSYERLTQSYPVEIVSWVYGIGKGFYFFLLFLWPVALLRIFYSASPQIGRSLAKTLVSATLFYWCGFLLYNHFSNEVDNFFNTTFLKFLNFSIK
;
A
#
# COMPACT_ATOMS: atom_id res chain seq x y z
N MET A 1 -6.11 -9.80 -16.09
CA MET A 1 -5.38 -9.32 -14.88
C MET A 1 -6.41 -8.82 -13.88
N PRO A 2 -6.26 -9.14 -12.58
CA PRO A 2 -7.19 -8.70 -11.54
C PRO A 2 -7.25 -7.16 -11.49
N GLY A 3 -8.39 -6.60 -11.08
CA GLY A 3 -8.54 -5.15 -10.92
C GLY A 3 -7.59 -4.58 -9.86
N LEU A 4 -7.26 -3.29 -9.93
CA LEU A 4 -6.34 -2.65 -8.99
C LEU A 4 -6.74 -2.90 -7.53
N LEU A 5 -8.03 -2.81 -7.23
CA LEU A 5 -8.56 -2.98 -5.88
C LEU A 5 -8.29 -4.39 -5.35
N GLU A 6 -8.52 -5.42 -6.17
CA GLU A 6 -8.19 -6.80 -5.82
C GLU A 6 -6.69 -7.02 -5.62
N GLN A 7 -5.82 -6.27 -6.30
CA GLN A 7 -4.37 -6.41 -6.13
C GLN A 7 -3.85 -5.79 -4.83
N ILE A 8 -4.52 -4.76 -4.31
CA ILE A 8 -4.01 -3.96 -3.19
C ILE A 8 -4.73 -4.20 -1.87
N VAL A 9 -5.99 -4.65 -1.90
CA VAL A 9 -6.81 -4.78 -0.68
C VAL A 9 -6.15 -5.72 0.31
N PHE A 10 -5.76 -6.94 -0.10
CA PHE A 10 -5.15 -7.91 0.80
C PHE A 10 -3.86 -7.41 1.49
N PRO A 11 -2.82 -6.93 0.75
CA PRO A 11 -1.60 -6.44 1.40
C PRO A 11 -1.84 -5.18 2.26
N ILE A 12 -2.79 -4.31 1.88
CA ILE A 12 -3.17 -3.15 2.71
C ILE A 12 -3.79 -3.62 4.04
N PHE A 13 -4.72 -4.57 4.01
CA PHE A 13 -5.34 -5.10 5.22
C PHE A 13 -4.33 -5.83 6.11
N LEU A 14 -3.37 -6.55 5.53
CA LEU A 14 -2.30 -7.19 6.28
C LEU A 14 -1.45 -6.15 7.01
N PHE A 15 -0.99 -5.11 6.32
CA PHE A 15 -0.22 -4.03 6.91
C PHE A 15 -1.02 -3.27 7.98
N TRP A 16 -2.30 -2.98 7.70
CA TRP A 16 -3.19 -2.33 8.65
C TRP A 16 -3.42 -3.19 9.90
N PHE A 17 -3.64 -4.49 9.75
CA PHE A 17 -3.79 -5.41 10.89
C PHE A 17 -2.55 -5.43 11.79
N CYS A 18 -1.35 -5.46 11.21
CA CYS A 18 -0.09 -5.32 11.95
C CYS A 18 -0.03 -3.98 12.71
N GLY A 19 -0.33 -2.87 12.04
CA GLY A 19 -0.34 -1.54 12.65
C GLY A 19 -1.37 -1.42 13.78
N LEU A 20 -2.57 -1.98 13.58
CA LEU A 20 -3.62 -2.02 14.59
C LEU A 20 -3.14 -2.78 15.83
N THR A 21 -2.54 -3.96 15.63
CA THR A 21 -2.02 -4.78 16.73
C THR A 21 -0.97 -4.01 17.54
N LEU A 22 -0.03 -3.32 16.88
CA LEU A 22 0.96 -2.48 17.55
C LEU A 22 0.32 -1.35 18.38
N VAL A 23 -0.71 -0.69 17.84
CA VAL A 23 -1.42 0.38 18.55
C VAL A 23 -2.20 -0.16 19.75
N LEU A 24 -2.79 -1.36 19.64
CA LEU A 24 -3.52 -1.99 20.74
C LEU A 24 -2.59 -2.30 21.93
N PHE A 25 -1.35 -2.72 21.66
CA PHE A 25 -0.35 -2.99 22.69
C PHE A 25 0.33 -1.75 23.27
N ARG A 26 0.20 -0.57 22.64
CA ARG A 26 0.80 0.66 23.17
C ARG A 26 0.09 1.11 24.45
N SER A 27 0.81 1.15 25.57
CA SER A 27 0.27 1.55 26.89
C SER A 27 -0.20 3.00 26.94
N ASP A 28 0.53 3.89 26.29
CA ASP A 28 0.35 5.35 26.42
C ASP A 28 -0.81 5.90 25.58
N PHE A 29 -1.56 5.02 24.92
CA PHE A 29 -2.61 5.40 23.99
C PHE A 29 -3.98 5.14 24.61
N GLU A 30 -4.85 6.14 24.57
CA GLU A 30 -6.16 6.06 25.25
C GLU A 30 -7.01 4.90 24.73
N PHE A 31 -7.68 4.23 25.65
CA PHE A 31 -8.47 3.04 25.34
C PHE A 31 -9.63 3.32 24.37
N VAL A 32 -10.25 4.49 24.44
CA VAL A 32 -11.35 4.89 23.54
C VAL A 32 -10.90 4.87 22.08
N TRP A 33 -9.73 5.42 21.77
CA TRP A 33 -9.21 5.45 20.40
C TRP A 33 -8.85 4.06 19.88
N LYS A 34 -8.38 3.16 20.75
CA LYS A 34 -8.14 1.75 20.39
C LYS A 34 -9.42 1.08 19.91
N ILE A 35 -10.53 1.29 20.63
CA ILE A 35 -11.85 0.78 20.25
C ILE A 35 -12.25 1.35 18.89
N VAL A 36 -12.15 2.67 18.70
CA VAL A 36 -12.50 3.33 17.43
C VAL A 36 -11.71 2.74 16.27
N PHE A 37 -10.40 2.53 16.40
CA PHE A 37 -9.58 1.94 15.34
C PHE A 37 -9.98 0.51 14.99
N VAL A 38 -10.34 -0.31 15.98
CA VAL A 38 -10.86 -1.66 15.74
C VAL A 38 -12.19 -1.59 14.99
N PHE A 39 -13.10 -0.71 15.39
CA PHE A 39 -14.39 -0.53 14.70
C PHE A 39 -14.20 -0.11 13.24
N VAL A 40 -13.33 0.87 12.98
CA VAL A 40 -13.02 1.31 11.62
C VAL A 40 -12.43 0.16 10.80
N PHE A 41 -11.48 -0.59 11.37
CA PHE A 41 -10.90 -1.77 10.70
C PHE A 41 -11.97 -2.80 10.33
N ILE A 42 -12.84 -3.16 11.28
CA ILE A 42 -13.92 -4.14 11.06
C ILE A 42 -14.89 -3.66 9.97
N PHE A 43 -15.29 -2.38 10.00
CA PHE A 43 -16.19 -1.83 9.00
C PHE A 43 -15.61 -1.97 7.59
N TYR A 44 -14.36 -1.55 7.41
CA TYR A 44 -13.68 -1.68 6.11
C TYR A 44 -13.46 -3.14 5.73
N PHE A 45 -13.16 -4.02 6.69
CA PHE A 45 -13.00 -5.45 6.44
C PHE A 45 -14.27 -6.06 5.83
N PHE A 46 -15.44 -5.72 6.37
CA PHE A 46 -16.70 -6.18 5.80
C PHE A 46 -17.02 -5.52 4.46
N GLN A 47 -16.72 -4.24 4.31
CA GLN A 47 -16.93 -3.51 3.06
C GLN A 47 -16.14 -4.12 1.90
N TYR A 48 -14.88 -4.51 2.13
CA TYR A 48 -13.97 -5.10 1.13
C TYR A 48 -13.87 -6.63 1.23
N PHE A 49 -14.82 -7.27 1.91
CA PHE A 49 -14.81 -8.72 2.09
C PHE A 49 -14.81 -9.51 0.76
N PRO A 50 -15.60 -9.12 -0.28
CA PRO A 50 -15.55 -9.80 -1.56
C PRO A 50 -14.15 -9.83 -2.17
N GLU A 51 -13.46 -8.69 -2.19
CA GLU A 51 -12.15 -8.56 -2.81
C GLU A 51 -11.06 -9.21 -1.96
N LEU A 52 -11.18 -9.18 -0.63
CA LEU A 52 -10.33 -9.97 0.26
C LEU A 52 -10.46 -11.46 -0.02
N LYS A 53 -11.69 -11.97 -0.19
CA LYS A 53 -11.95 -13.37 -0.49
C LYS A 53 -11.34 -13.77 -1.83
N THR A 54 -11.58 -13.00 -2.89
CA THR A 54 -11.01 -13.29 -4.22
C THR A 54 -9.49 -13.25 -4.20
N SER A 55 -8.89 -12.30 -3.48
CA SER A 55 -7.43 -12.22 -3.33
C SER A 55 -6.85 -13.40 -2.57
N TYR A 56 -7.56 -13.87 -1.54
CA TYR A 56 -7.19 -15.07 -0.79
C TYR A 56 -7.29 -16.34 -1.65
N GLU A 57 -8.33 -16.47 -2.47
CA GLU A 57 -8.46 -17.59 -3.43
C GLU A 57 -7.30 -17.62 -4.43
N ARG A 58 -6.87 -16.46 -4.96
CA ARG A 58 -5.68 -16.40 -5.84
C ARG A 58 -4.38 -16.72 -5.10
N LEU A 59 -4.23 -16.23 -3.87
CA LEU A 59 -3.07 -16.52 -3.02
C LEU A 59 -2.92 -18.03 -2.76
N THR A 60 -4.03 -18.72 -2.50
CA THR A 60 -4.02 -20.18 -2.27
C THR A 60 -3.76 -20.99 -3.54
N GLN A 61 -4.16 -20.47 -4.72
CA GLN A 61 -3.87 -21.11 -6.00
C GLN A 61 -2.42 -20.94 -6.44
N SER A 62 -1.87 -19.73 -6.32
CA SER A 62 -0.49 -19.44 -6.68
C SER A 62 0.04 -18.23 -5.92
N TYR A 63 0.59 -18.46 -4.74
CA TYR A 63 1.12 -17.37 -3.92
C TYR A 63 2.22 -16.56 -4.61
N PRO A 64 3.15 -17.12 -5.42
CA PRO A 64 4.21 -16.32 -6.03
C PRO A 64 3.67 -15.32 -7.04
N VAL A 65 2.69 -15.75 -7.84
CA VAL A 65 2.05 -14.91 -8.86
C VAL A 65 1.24 -13.80 -8.19
N GLU A 66 0.55 -14.13 -7.10
CA GLU A 66 -0.21 -13.14 -6.34
C GLU A 66 0.70 -12.11 -5.64
N ILE A 67 1.86 -12.52 -5.10
CA ILE A 67 2.85 -11.57 -4.55
C ILE A 67 3.33 -10.59 -5.61
N VAL A 68 3.64 -11.07 -6.82
CA VAL A 68 4.04 -10.19 -7.94
C VAL A 68 2.90 -9.23 -8.30
N SER A 69 1.66 -9.74 -8.35
CA SER A 69 0.45 -8.94 -8.57
C SER A 69 0.31 -7.81 -7.53
N TRP A 70 0.60 -8.08 -6.25
CA TRP A 70 0.59 -7.06 -5.20
C TRP A 70 1.64 -5.97 -5.39
N VAL A 71 2.86 -6.33 -5.83
CA VAL A 71 3.92 -5.35 -6.10
C VAL A 71 3.48 -4.35 -7.17
N TYR A 72 2.92 -4.85 -8.28
CA TYR A 72 2.38 -3.99 -9.35
C TYR A 72 1.18 -3.17 -8.86
N GLY A 73 0.28 -3.78 -8.09
CA GLY A 73 -0.88 -3.13 -7.52
C GLY A 73 -0.50 -1.97 -6.61
N ILE A 74 0.42 -2.20 -5.66
CA ILE A 74 0.90 -1.19 -4.71
C ILE A 74 1.59 -0.03 -5.46
N GLY A 75 2.39 -0.32 -6.49
CA GLY A 75 3.03 0.71 -7.30
C GLY A 75 2.01 1.65 -7.98
N LYS A 76 0.92 1.10 -8.51
CA LYS A 76 -0.20 1.87 -9.09
C LYS A 76 -1.03 2.57 -8.01
N GLY A 77 -1.28 1.89 -6.89
CA GLY A 77 -2.02 2.43 -5.75
C GLY A 77 -1.32 3.65 -5.15
N PHE A 78 0.00 3.61 -5.02
CA PHE A 78 0.80 4.72 -4.52
C PHE A 78 0.75 5.95 -5.44
N TYR A 79 0.69 5.74 -6.76
CA TYR A 79 0.48 6.84 -7.72
C TYR A 79 -0.84 7.56 -7.49
N PHE A 80 -1.94 6.80 -7.42
CA PHE A 80 -3.27 7.37 -7.14
C PHE A 80 -3.31 8.02 -5.76
N PHE A 81 -2.69 7.41 -4.77
CA PHE A 81 -2.58 7.99 -3.43
C PHE A 81 -1.88 9.34 -3.46
N LEU A 82 -0.73 9.47 -4.12
CA LEU A 82 -0.03 10.75 -4.27
C LEU A 82 -0.91 11.78 -4.99
N LEU A 83 -1.58 11.37 -6.08
CA LEU A 83 -2.48 12.25 -6.85
C LEU A 83 -3.56 12.88 -5.95
N PHE A 84 -4.20 12.09 -5.09
CA PHE A 84 -5.21 12.59 -4.15
C PHE A 84 -4.62 13.29 -2.93
N LEU A 85 -3.43 12.89 -2.49
CA LEU A 85 -2.76 13.47 -1.34
C LEU A 85 -2.30 14.91 -1.62
N TRP A 86 -1.90 15.24 -2.85
CA TRP A 86 -1.41 16.56 -3.22
C TRP A 86 -2.41 17.69 -2.95
N PRO A 87 -3.66 17.65 -3.46
CA PRO A 87 -4.67 18.67 -3.16
C PRO A 87 -4.92 18.84 -1.66
N VAL A 88 -5.05 17.72 -0.93
CA VAL A 88 -5.29 17.72 0.52
C VAL A 88 -4.11 18.33 1.27
N ALA A 89 -2.88 18.00 0.86
CA ALA A 89 -1.67 18.54 1.44
C ALA A 89 -1.54 20.05 1.21
N LEU A 90 -1.87 20.54 0.01
CA LEU A 90 -1.85 21.98 -0.29
C LEU A 90 -2.85 22.75 0.58
N LEU A 91 -4.08 22.25 0.73
CA LEU A 91 -5.06 22.82 1.65
C LEU A 91 -4.53 22.84 3.09
N ARG A 92 -3.96 21.73 3.55
CA ARG A 92 -3.38 21.64 4.89
C ARG A 92 -2.23 22.62 5.08
N ILE A 93 -1.35 22.81 4.09
CA ILE A 93 -0.24 23.76 4.15
C ILE A 93 -0.77 25.19 4.27
N PHE A 94 -1.77 25.54 3.46
CA PHE A 94 -2.37 26.88 3.47
C PHE A 94 -3.04 27.21 4.80
N TYR A 95 -3.84 26.29 5.35
CA TYR A 95 -4.52 26.47 6.63
C TYR A 95 -3.65 26.12 7.85
N SER A 96 -2.39 25.71 7.65
CA SER A 96 -1.52 25.39 8.78
C SER A 96 -1.11 26.67 9.49
N ALA A 97 -1.53 26.81 10.75
CA ALA A 97 -1.06 27.90 11.61
C ALA A 97 0.45 27.80 11.94
N SER A 98 1.07 26.64 11.73
CA SER A 98 2.49 26.41 12.00
C SER A 98 3.32 26.38 10.71
N PRO A 99 4.19 27.38 10.48
CA PRO A 99 5.10 27.39 9.33
C PRO A 99 6.01 26.15 9.25
N GLN A 100 6.36 25.58 10.41
CA GLN A 100 7.21 24.40 10.49
C GLN A 100 6.50 23.14 9.99
N ILE A 101 5.22 22.96 10.35
CA ILE A 101 4.43 21.80 9.92
C ILE A 101 4.21 21.85 8.41
N GLY A 102 3.83 23.01 7.87
CA GLY A 102 3.67 23.21 6.43
C GLY A 102 4.95 22.92 5.66
N ARG A 103 6.10 23.44 6.12
CA ARG A 103 7.40 23.21 5.47
C ARG A 103 7.85 21.75 5.56
N SER A 104 7.65 21.09 6.69
CA SER A 104 8.01 19.68 6.87
C SER A 104 7.16 18.76 5.99
N LEU A 105 5.85 19.02 5.93
CA LEU A 105 4.91 18.30 5.06
C LEU A 105 5.32 18.46 3.59
N ALA A 106 5.57 19.69 3.14
CA ALA A 106 5.98 19.98 1.78
C ALA A 106 7.28 19.26 1.40
N LYS A 107 8.31 19.34 2.25
CA LYS A 107 9.58 18.64 2.02
C LYS A 107 9.37 17.13 1.89
N THR A 108 8.62 16.54 2.81
CA THR A 108 8.35 15.09 2.81
C THR A 108 7.61 14.66 1.55
N LEU A 109 6.55 15.40 1.18
CA LEU A 109 5.70 15.06 0.04
C LEU A 109 6.42 15.24 -1.30
N VAL A 110 7.20 16.32 -1.45
CA VAL A 110 8.06 16.53 -2.63
C VAL A 110 9.08 15.41 -2.75
N SER A 111 9.82 15.12 -1.66
CA SER A 111 10.83 14.05 -1.67
C SER A 111 10.24 12.68 -2.01
N ALA A 112 9.10 12.32 -1.42
CA ALA A 112 8.42 11.07 -1.71
C ALA A 112 7.95 11.00 -3.18
N THR A 113 7.43 12.11 -3.71
CA THR A 113 6.98 12.19 -5.11
C THR A 113 8.14 12.07 -6.09
N LEU A 114 9.25 12.77 -5.84
CA LEU A 114 10.46 12.69 -6.67
C LEU A 114 11.05 11.28 -6.64
N PHE A 115 11.13 10.66 -5.46
CA PHE A 115 11.60 9.28 -5.33
C PHE A 115 10.73 8.32 -6.14
N TYR A 116 9.40 8.47 -6.05
CA TYR A 116 8.46 7.70 -6.84
C TYR A 116 8.65 7.94 -8.34
N TRP A 117 8.79 9.19 -8.79
CA TRP A 117 9.01 9.52 -10.19
C TRP A 117 10.30 8.94 -10.74
N CYS A 118 11.40 8.98 -10.00
CA CYS A 118 12.64 8.33 -10.40
C CYS A 118 12.43 6.82 -10.60
N GLY A 119 11.79 6.16 -9.64
CA GLY A 119 11.45 4.73 -9.76
C GLY A 119 10.52 4.44 -10.95
N PHE A 120 9.51 5.28 -11.16
CA PHE A 120 8.56 5.17 -12.26
C PHE A 120 9.22 5.36 -13.62
N LEU A 121 10.11 6.34 -13.77
CA LEU A 121 10.86 6.56 -15.00
C LEU A 121 11.79 5.39 -15.32
N LEU A 122 12.50 4.88 -14.31
CA LEU A 122 13.34 3.68 -14.46
C LEU A 122 12.50 2.47 -14.85
N TYR A 123 11.36 2.25 -14.20
CA TYR A 123 10.44 1.16 -14.54
C TYR A 123 9.96 1.27 -15.98
N ASN A 124 9.51 2.44 -16.45
CA ASN A 124 9.03 2.59 -17.82
C ASN A 124 10.14 2.43 -18.86
N HIS A 125 11.38 2.82 -18.53
CA HIS A 125 12.51 2.64 -19.44
C HIS A 125 12.91 1.17 -19.58
N PHE A 126 12.83 0.39 -18.50
CA PHE A 126 13.21 -1.03 -18.45
C PHE A 126 12.02 -1.97 -18.25
N SER A 127 10.82 -1.58 -18.71
CA SER A 127 9.59 -2.29 -18.32
C SER A 127 9.61 -3.74 -18.78
N ASN A 128 10.17 -4.02 -19.97
CA ASN A 128 10.25 -5.36 -20.52
C ASN A 128 11.20 -6.25 -19.70
N GLU A 129 12.35 -5.73 -19.30
CA GLU A 129 13.35 -6.44 -18.51
C GLU A 129 12.84 -6.70 -17.09
N VAL A 130 12.20 -5.70 -16.48
CA VAL A 130 11.62 -5.80 -15.15
C VAL A 130 10.46 -6.80 -15.14
N ASP A 131 9.55 -6.71 -16.11
CA ASP A 131 8.43 -7.64 -16.22
C ASP A 131 8.90 -9.06 -16.52
N ASN A 132 9.92 -9.24 -17.37
CA ASN A 132 10.54 -10.55 -17.60
C ASN A 132 11.19 -11.09 -16.32
N PHE A 133 11.92 -10.26 -15.56
CA PHE A 133 12.52 -10.67 -14.30
C PHE A 133 11.46 -11.15 -13.30
N PHE A 134 10.39 -10.37 -13.10
CA PHE A 134 9.32 -10.73 -12.17
C PHE A 134 8.58 -11.98 -12.61
N ASN A 135 8.21 -12.08 -13.89
CA ASN A 135 7.41 -13.20 -14.41
C ASN A 135 8.21 -14.49 -14.68
N THR A 136 9.53 -14.47 -14.59
CA THR A 136 10.35 -15.67 -14.83
C THR A 136 11.27 -15.97 -13.66
N THR A 137 12.30 -15.16 -13.44
CA THR A 137 13.35 -15.39 -12.45
C THR A 137 12.81 -15.32 -11.03
N PHE A 138 12.02 -14.30 -10.71
CA PHE A 138 11.46 -14.10 -9.38
C PHE A 138 10.41 -15.16 -9.03
N LEU A 139 9.50 -15.49 -9.94
CA LEU A 139 8.56 -16.60 -9.74
C LEU A 139 9.27 -17.95 -9.55
N LYS A 140 10.32 -18.23 -10.33
CA LYS A 140 11.14 -19.44 -10.14
C LYS A 140 11.80 -19.48 -8.77
N PHE A 141 12.38 -18.37 -8.32
CA PHE A 141 12.98 -18.25 -6.99
C PHE A 141 11.95 -18.53 -5.88
N LEU A 142 10.76 -17.92 -5.97
CA LEU A 142 9.71 -18.12 -4.98
C LEU A 142 9.16 -19.56 -4.99
N ASN A 143 8.94 -20.16 -6.17
CA ASN A 143 8.48 -21.55 -6.28
C ASN A 143 9.51 -22.57 -5.76
N PHE A 144 10.81 -22.29 -5.89
CA PHE A 144 11.86 -23.19 -5.39
C PHE A 144 11.87 -23.30 -3.85
N SER A 145 11.20 -22.37 -3.15
CA SER A 145 11.06 -22.39 -1.70
C SER A 145 9.95 -23.33 -1.20
N ILE A 146 9.13 -23.90 -2.10
CA ILE A 146 8.13 -24.92 -1.75
C ILE A 146 8.78 -26.28 -2.00
N LYS A 147 9.35 -26.86 -0.95
CA LYS A 147 9.65 -28.29 -0.87
C LYS A 147 8.76 -28.92 0.18
#